data_AF-A0A3M0Y185-F1
#
_entry.id   AF-A0A3M0Y185-F1
#
_cell.length_a   1.000
_cell.length_b   1.000
_cell.length_c   1.000
_cell.angle_alpha   90.00
_cell.angle_beta   90.00
_cell.angle_gamma   90.00
#
_symmetry.space_group_name_H-M   'P 1'
#
loop_
_entity.id
_entity.type
_entity.pdbx_description
1 polymer ?
#
loop_
_entity_poly.entity_id
_entity_poly.type
_entity_poly.pdbx_seq_one_letter_code
_entity_poly.pdbx_strand_id
1 'polypeptide(L)'
;MNVRRRHMRRHTMNGRWSMAAVVAATTGAQALAGPLNPPAGPIAPTHKTLTEVEPRIAVSADNTPGDADSVFKITQSGSYYLLGDVVGERLKFGIEITAPNVTLDLNGFTLQGVVGSFSGVVVNAP
;
A
#
# COMPACT_ATOMS: atom_id res chain seq x y z
N MET A 1 116.51 -18.61 -4.39
CA MET A 1 115.68 -17.44 -4.73
C MET A 1 114.55 -17.90 -5.67
N ASN A 2 113.30 -17.55 -5.37
CA ASN A 2 112.07 -17.61 -6.21
C ASN A 2 111.58 -18.98 -6.70
N VAL A 3 110.81 -19.72 -5.88
CA VAL A 3 109.34 -19.65 -5.67
C VAL A 3 108.54 -20.21 -6.87
N ARG A 4 108.23 -21.52 -6.75
CA ARG A 4 107.24 -22.26 -7.56
C ARG A 4 105.84 -22.03 -7.01
N ARG A 5 104.87 -21.57 -7.81
CA ARG A 5 103.40 -21.75 -7.61
C ARG A 5 102.72 -21.47 -8.95
N ARG A 6 101.67 -22.16 -9.40
CA ARG A 6 100.92 -23.32 -8.90
C ARG A 6 100.18 -23.91 -10.11
N HIS A 7 100.00 -25.22 -10.06
CA HIS A 7 99.25 -26.03 -11.01
C HIS A 7 97.77 -25.64 -11.14
N MET A 8 97.30 -25.80 -12.37
CA MET A 8 95.97 -26.21 -12.83
C MET A 8 95.17 -27.08 -11.84
N ARG A 9 93.86 -26.81 -11.68
CA ARG A 9 92.76 -27.79 -11.88
C ARG A 9 91.38 -27.30 -11.39
N ARG A 10 90.43 -27.48 -12.32
CA ARG A 10 89.09 -28.10 -12.18
C ARG A 10 87.94 -27.34 -11.49
N HIS A 11 86.93 -27.12 -12.34
CA HIS A 11 85.48 -27.25 -12.12
C HIS A 11 85.04 -27.94 -10.83
N THR A 12 84.07 -27.32 -10.17
CA THR A 12 83.00 -27.99 -9.40
C THR A 12 81.68 -27.24 -9.56
N MET A 13 80.66 -27.97 -10.04
CA MET A 13 79.22 -27.63 -10.01
C MET A 13 78.74 -27.50 -8.56
N ASN A 14 77.74 -26.65 -8.29
CA ASN A 14 76.80 -26.64 -7.13
C ASN A 14 75.58 -25.79 -7.57
N GLY A 15 74.30 -26.17 -7.58
CA GLY A 15 73.58 -27.27 -6.93
C GLY A 15 72.76 -26.80 -5.73
N ARG A 16 71.66 -26.03 -5.92
CA ARG A 16 70.66 -25.69 -4.86
C ARG A 16 69.29 -25.44 -5.54
N TRP A 17 68.40 -26.43 -5.63
CA TRP A 17 67.30 -26.74 -4.69
C TRP A 17 66.38 -25.56 -4.33
N SER A 18 65.20 -25.58 -4.97
CA SER A 18 63.85 -25.38 -4.43
C SER A 18 63.54 -24.13 -3.58
N MET A 19 62.67 -23.27 -4.10
CA MET A 19 61.82 -22.40 -3.29
C MET A 19 60.37 -22.57 -3.74
N ALA A 20 59.66 -23.46 -3.05
CA ALA A 20 58.20 -23.51 -3.07
C ALA A 20 57.66 -22.54 -2.01
N ALA A 21 56.44 -22.08 -2.25
CA ALA A 21 55.54 -21.27 -1.41
C ALA A 21 55.41 -19.80 -1.84
N VAL A 22 54.15 -19.33 -1.78
CA VAL A 22 53.58 -18.08 -2.34
C VAL A 22 53.22 -18.31 -3.81
N VAL A 23 51.99 -18.70 -4.18
CA VAL A 23 50.76 -17.92 -4.06
C VAL A 23 49.57 -18.89 -4.00
N ALA A 24 48.96 -19.08 -2.83
CA ALA A 24 47.59 -19.59 -2.74
C ALA A 24 46.66 -18.43 -3.08
N ALA A 25 46.41 -18.19 -4.37
CA ALA A 25 45.44 -17.21 -4.82
C ALA A 25 44.04 -17.76 -4.56
N THR A 26 43.50 -17.44 -3.39
CA THR A 26 42.08 -17.55 -3.09
C THR A 26 41.30 -16.66 -4.05
N THR A 27 40.89 -17.16 -5.20
CA THR A 27 39.90 -16.49 -6.06
C THR A 27 38.51 -16.75 -5.48
N GLY A 28 38.25 -16.25 -4.28
CA GLY A 28 36.88 -16.10 -3.80
C GLY A 28 36.24 -15.00 -4.62
N ALA A 29 35.18 -15.32 -5.36
CA ALA A 29 34.41 -14.33 -6.11
C ALA A 29 33.91 -13.27 -5.11
N GLN A 30 34.47 -12.07 -5.18
CA GLN A 30 33.98 -10.95 -4.41
C GLN A 30 32.60 -10.60 -4.96
N ALA A 31 31.54 -10.94 -4.22
CA ALA A 31 30.20 -10.48 -4.56
C ALA A 31 30.18 -8.96 -4.39
N LEU A 32 30.11 -8.24 -5.51
CA LEU A 32 29.83 -6.81 -5.50
C LEU A 32 28.37 -6.64 -5.07
N ALA A 33 28.17 -6.34 -3.79
CA ALA A 33 26.88 -5.89 -3.30
C ALA A 33 26.54 -4.53 -3.93
N GLY A 34 25.27 -4.31 -4.26
CA GLY A 34 24.78 -3.01 -4.71
C GLY A 34 24.93 -1.93 -3.62
N PRO A 35 24.72 -0.65 -3.96
CA PRO A 35 24.77 0.44 -3.00
C PRO A 35 23.83 0.19 -1.81
N LEU A 36 24.35 0.26 -0.58
CA LEU A 36 23.53 0.19 0.65
C LEU A 36 22.71 1.46 0.87
N ASN A 37 23.02 2.52 0.12
CA ASN A 37 22.22 3.73 0.07
C ASN A 37 21.26 3.63 -1.10
N PRO A 38 19.96 3.42 -0.86
CA PRO A 38 18.98 3.51 -1.93
C PRO A 38 19.06 4.89 -2.60
N PRO A 39 18.79 5.00 -3.91
CA PRO A 39 18.77 6.28 -4.60
C PRO A 39 17.87 7.28 -3.88
N ALA A 40 18.36 8.49 -3.67
CA ALA A 40 17.55 9.57 -3.10
C ALA A 40 16.39 9.89 -4.07
N GLY A 41 15.16 9.86 -3.58
CA GLY A 41 13.96 10.20 -4.33
C GLY A 41 12.83 10.63 -3.39
N PRO A 42 11.86 11.43 -3.88
CA PRO A 42 10.72 11.81 -3.06
C PRO A 42 9.92 10.57 -2.64
N ILE A 43 9.64 10.46 -1.33
CA ILE A 43 8.63 9.52 -0.86
C ILE A 43 7.25 10.14 -1.07
N ALA A 44 6.46 9.56 -1.98
CA ALA A 44 5.05 9.90 -2.11
C ALA A 44 4.22 8.96 -1.22
N PRO A 45 3.05 9.41 -0.71
CA PRO A 45 2.11 8.54 -0.03
C PRO A 45 1.76 7.34 -0.93
N THR A 46 1.95 6.13 -0.41
CA THR A 46 1.55 4.89 -1.09
C THR A 46 0.19 4.36 -0.60
N HIS A 47 -0.42 5.04 0.38
CA HIS A 47 -1.72 4.68 0.92
C HIS A 47 -2.84 5.29 0.10
N LYS A 48 -3.91 4.53 -0.10
CA LYS A 48 -5.21 5.06 -0.55
C LYS A 48 -5.88 5.79 0.61
N THR A 49 -6.55 6.89 0.31
CA THR A 49 -7.46 7.55 1.26
C THR A 49 -8.69 6.67 1.52
N LEU A 50 -9.38 6.84 2.65
CA LEU A 50 -10.63 6.11 2.94
C LEU A 50 -11.67 6.32 1.84
N THR A 51 -11.74 7.54 1.30
CA THR A 51 -12.57 7.91 0.14
C THR A 51 -12.19 7.19 -1.15
N GLU A 52 -10.93 6.78 -1.33
CA GLU A 52 -10.48 5.99 -2.49
C GLU A 52 -10.66 4.47 -2.29
N VAL A 53 -10.64 3.99 -1.04
CA VAL A 53 -10.90 2.58 -0.72
C VAL A 53 -12.39 2.29 -0.73
N GLU A 54 -13.21 3.23 -0.25
CA GLU A 54 -14.66 3.11 -0.14
C GLU A 54 -15.35 4.42 -0.57
N PRO A 55 -15.53 4.65 -1.88
CA PRO A 55 -16.32 5.78 -2.36
C PRO A 55 -17.77 5.59 -1.92
N ARG A 56 -18.16 6.24 -0.81
CA ARG A 56 -19.53 6.26 -0.32
C ARG A 56 -20.30 7.42 -0.93
N ILE A 57 -21.61 7.24 -1.10
CA ILE A 57 -22.52 8.22 -1.69
C ILE A 57 -23.23 8.98 -0.56
N ALA A 58 -23.15 10.30 -0.54
CA ALA A 58 -23.83 11.10 0.48
C ALA A 58 -25.34 11.12 0.24
N VAL A 59 -26.14 10.84 1.28
CA VAL A 59 -27.59 11.06 1.24
C VAL A 59 -27.86 12.56 1.22
N SER A 60 -28.41 13.05 0.12
CA SER A 60 -28.61 14.48 -0.16
C SER A 60 -29.64 14.67 -1.27
N ALA A 61 -30.11 15.91 -1.47
CA ALA A 61 -31.04 16.22 -2.55
C ALA A 61 -30.44 15.96 -3.95
N ASP A 62 -29.11 16.04 -4.10
CA ASP A 62 -28.43 15.84 -5.38
C ASP A 62 -28.25 14.35 -5.71
N ASN A 63 -27.89 13.52 -4.73
CA ASN A 63 -27.57 12.11 -4.96
C ASN A 63 -28.76 11.17 -4.75
N THR A 64 -29.67 11.52 -3.84
CA THR A 64 -30.78 10.66 -3.39
C THR A 64 -32.07 11.47 -3.23
N PRO A 65 -32.50 12.20 -4.27
CA PRO A 65 -33.69 13.05 -4.17
C PRO A 65 -34.89 12.23 -3.67
N GLY A 66 -35.61 12.76 -2.68
CA GLY A 66 -36.89 12.21 -2.26
C GLY A 66 -37.98 12.43 -3.31
N ASP A 67 -39.17 11.95 -3.00
CA ASP A 67 -40.34 12.04 -3.87
C ASP A 67 -41.64 12.29 -3.07
N ALA A 68 -42.77 11.82 -3.58
CA ALA A 68 -44.08 12.09 -3.01
C ALA A 68 -44.23 11.54 -1.57
N ASP A 69 -43.57 10.42 -1.27
CA ASP A 69 -43.69 9.70 -0.01
C ASP A 69 -42.35 9.47 0.71
N SER A 70 -41.25 10.06 0.26
CA SER A 70 -39.94 9.97 0.92
C SER A 70 -39.20 11.31 0.99
N VAL A 71 -38.44 11.56 2.07
CA VAL A 71 -37.55 12.73 2.17
C VAL A 71 -36.28 12.51 1.33
N PHE A 72 -35.73 11.29 1.36
CA PHE A 72 -34.69 10.83 0.45
C PHE A 72 -35.01 9.43 -0.09
N LYS A 73 -34.66 9.16 -1.35
CA LYS A 73 -34.88 7.88 -2.00
C LYS A 73 -33.60 7.31 -2.60
N ILE A 74 -33.25 6.09 -2.20
CA ILE A 74 -32.09 5.35 -2.69
C ILE A 74 -32.57 4.33 -3.72
N THR A 75 -32.28 4.62 -4.99
CA THR A 75 -32.73 3.84 -6.15
C THR A 75 -31.62 3.03 -6.82
N GLN A 76 -30.39 3.09 -6.28
CA GLN A 76 -29.23 2.37 -6.79
C GLN A 76 -28.51 1.62 -5.66
N SER A 77 -28.03 0.42 -5.95
CA SER A 77 -27.15 -0.33 -5.04
C SER A 77 -25.90 0.46 -4.72
N GLY A 78 -25.39 0.34 -3.49
CA GLY A 78 -24.21 1.09 -3.08
C GLY A 78 -24.12 1.28 -1.58
N SER A 79 -23.11 2.04 -1.16
CA SER A 79 -22.90 2.39 0.24
C SER A 79 -23.16 3.87 0.43
N TYR A 80 -24.09 4.20 1.31
CA TYR A 80 -24.58 5.54 1.56
C TYR A 80 -24.27 6.00 2.98
N TYR A 81 -24.17 7.30 3.20
CA TYR A 81 -23.99 7.87 4.53
C TYR A 81 -24.72 9.21 4.70
N LEU A 82 -25.11 9.50 5.94
CA LEU A 82 -25.70 10.79 6.29
C LEU A 82 -24.62 11.87 6.48
N LEU A 83 -24.96 13.09 6.03
CA LEU A 83 -24.17 14.31 6.26
C LEU A 83 -24.65 15.13 7.46
N GLY A 84 -25.82 14.79 8.00
CA GLY A 84 -26.51 15.54 9.05
C GLY A 84 -27.73 14.78 9.54
N ASP A 85 -28.36 15.30 10.59
CA ASP A 85 -29.67 14.82 11.04
C ASP A 85 -30.71 14.96 9.92
N VAL A 86 -31.56 13.94 9.78
CA VAL A 86 -32.70 13.98 8.88
C VAL A 86 -33.96 14.17 9.70
N VAL A 87 -34.68 15.26 9.45
CA VAL A 87 -36.00 15.50 10.01
C VAL A 87 -37.04 14.98 9.03
N GLY A 88 -37.89 14.07 9.51
CA GLY A 88 -38.97 13.50 8.73
C GLY A 88 -40.04 14.54 8.37
N GLU A 89 -40.82 14.23 7.34
CA GLU A 89 -41.96 15.04 6.92
C GLU A 89 -43.26 14.27 7.11
N ARG A 90 -44.37 15.01 7.28
CA ARG A 90 -45.69 14.41 7.41
C ARG A 90 -46.06 13.65 6.12
N LEU A 91 -46.55 12.42 6.27
CA LEU A 91 -46.88 11.47 5.21
C LEU A 91 -45.68 11.04 4.35
N LYS A 92 -44.46 11.07 4.91
CA LYS A 92 -43.26 10.58 4.22
C LYS A 92 -42.42 9.66 5.10
N PHE A 93 -41.72 8.74 4.45
CA PHE A 93 -40.57 8.03 5.00
C PHE A 93 -39.37 8.98 5.09
N GLY A 94 -38.50 8.79 6.07
CA GLY A 94 -37.24 9.53 6.12
C GLY A 94 -36.34 9.14 4.94
N ILE A 95 -36.01 7.85 4.84
CA ILE A 95 -35.20 7.28 3.77
C ILE A 95 -35.93 6.05 3.23
N GLU A 96 -36.29 6.10 1.95
CA GLU A 96 -36.82 4.95 1.23
C GLU A 96 -35.72 4.30 0.39
N ILE A 97 -35.56 2.98 0.52
CA ILE A 97 -34.60 2.19 -0.25
C ILE A 97 -35.37 1.28 -1.20
N THR A 98 -35.24 1.50 -2.51
CA THR A 98 -35.91 0.70 -3.55
C THR A 98 -34.93 -0.11 -4.40
N ALA A 99 -33.64 -0.13 -4.04
CA ALA A 99 -32.62 -0.94 -4.69
C ALA A 99 -32.09 -2.03 -3.76
N PRO A 100 -31.72 -3.22 -4.29
CA PRO A 100 -31.05 -4.24 -3.50
C PRO A 100 -29.62 -3.82 -3.17
N ASN A 101 -28.97 -4.53 -2.24
CA ASN A 101 -27.54 -4.36 -1.91
C ASN A 101 -27.17 -2.91 -1.55
N VAL A 102 -27.94 -2.32 -0.64
CA VAL A 102 -27.68 -0.99 -0.08
C VAL A 102 -27.14 -1.14 1.34
N THR A 103 -26.03 -0.48 1.62
CA THR A 103 -25.61 -0.20 3.00
C THR A 103 -25.88 1.27 3.30
N LEU A 104 -26.44 1.54 4.47
CA LEU A 104 -26.70 2.89 4.94
C LEU A 104 -26.02 3.07 6.29
N ASP A 105 -25.06 3.98 6.34
CA ASP A 105 -24.40 4.42 7.56
C ASP A 105 -25.03 5.73 8.04
N LEU A 106 -25.56 5.74 9.27
CA LEU A 106 -26.10 6.97 9.83
C LEU A 106 -25.00 7.97 10.22
N ASN A 107 -23.73 7.53 10.28
CA ASN A 107 -22.57 8.38 10.50
C ASN A 107 -22.68 9.25 11.77
N GLY A 108 -23.33 8.70 12.81
CA GLY A 108 -23.58 9.39 14.08
C GLY A 108 -24.76 10.37 14.08
N PHE A 109 -25.50 10.50 12.97
CA PHE A 109 -26.67 11.36 12.85
C PHE A 109 -27.98 10.63 13.16
N THR A 110 -29.01 11.42 13.45
CA THR A 110 -30.33 10.94 13.83
C THR A 110 -31.33 11.00 12.68
N LEU A 111 -32.31 10.09 12.73
CA LEU A 111 -33.54 10.16 11.93
C LEU A 111 -34.67 10.55 12.87
N GLN A 112 -35.10 11.81 12.81
CA GLN A 112 -36.11 12.34 13.72
C GLN A 112 -37.47 12.41 13.04
N GLY A 113 -38.42 11.59 13.51
CA GLY A 113 -39.81 11.68 13.06
C GLY A 113 -40.52 12.95 13.54
N VAL A 114 -41.57 13.33 12.82
CA VAL A 114 -42.52 14.38 13.21
C VAL A 114 -43.94 13.79 13.31
N VAL A 115 -44.90 14.53 13.85
CA VAL A 115 -46.29 14.04 13.91
C VAL A 115 -46.80 13.73 12.49
N GLY A 116 -47.14 12.47 12.27
CA GLY A 116 -47.64 11.98 10.99
C GLY A 116 -46.55 11.62 9.97
N SER A 117 -45.27 11.59 10.33
CA SER A 117 -44.25 10.93 9.51
C SER A 117 -44.47 9.41 9.47
N PHE A 118 -44.00 8.76 8.42
CA PHE A 118 -43.90 7.31 8.38
C PHE A 118 -42.59 6.84 9.07
N SER A 119 -42.09 5.66 8.70
CA SER A 119 -40.84 5.10 9.22
C SER A 119 -39.62 5.95 8.85
N GLY A 120 -38.63 6.00 9.74
CA GLY A 120 -37.35 6.67 9.48
C GLY A 120 -36.58 6.04 8.31
N VAL A 121 -36.55 4.71 8.22
CA VAL A 121 -36.05 3.97 7.06
C VAL A 121 -37.08 2.93 6.66
N VAL A 122 -37.33 2.79 5.36
CA VAL A 122 -38.13 1.69 4.78
C VAL A 122 -37.36 1.07 3.61
N VAL A 123 -37.48 -0.26 3.45
CA VAL A 123 -36.90 -1.00 2.33
C VAL A 123 -38.04 -1.59 1.51
N ASN A 124 -38.20 -1.08 0.29
CA ASN A 124 -39.16 -1.52 -0.73
C ASN A 124 -38.41 -2.05 -1.97
N ALA A 125 -37.22 -2.61 -1.77
CA ALA A 125 -36.42 -3.23 -2.82
C ALA A 125 -37.02 -4.58 -3.26
N PRO A 126 -36.86 -4.98 -4.55
CA PRO A 126 -37.32 -6.27 -5.05
C PRO A 126 -36.53 -7.46 -4.50
#